data_AF-A0A1M6EM75-F1
#
_entry.id   AF-A0A1M6EM75-F1
#
_cell.length_a   1.000
_cell.length_b   1.000
_cell.length_c   1.000
_cell.angle_alpha   90.00
_cell.angle_beta   90.00
_cell.angle_gamma   90.00
#
_symmetry.space_group_name_H-M   'P 1'
#
loop_
_entity.id
_entity.type
_entity.pdbx_description
1 polymer ?
#
loop_
_entity_poly.entity_id
_entity_poly.type
_entity_poly.pdbx_seq_one_letter_code
_entity_poly.pdbx_strand_id
1 'polypeptide(L)'
;MKKIALLLLVLSVSFSYGQKKKRSSSSKVKAKAPSGVLAKEGDASVLFNKKNDLVLVVAKDSMVLTKSKSNFAPTNVKVAPVKVKTNTFYCVTWNETVKTDTKAKKETAAVTENQLWNPATKTLLVGNTQKAVEVQEVEYLDKLKTASQTVYKKRNEGYQFTLLGNGDFTLSNKTSSTKYAYNEKSSRYEPVKK
;
A
#
# COMPACT_ATOMS: atom_id res chain seq x y z
N MET A 1 -29.40 58.51 -32.05
CA MET A 1 -30.58 57.79 -32.58
C MET A 1 -30.09 56.60 -33.42
N LYS A 2 -30.72 55.43 -33.25
CA LYS A 2 -30.67 54.21 -34.09
C LYS A 2 -29.30 53.49 -34.13
N LYS A 3 -29.04 52.44 -33.33
CA LYS A 3 -29.53 51.05 -33.39
C LYS A 3 -29.28 50.35 -34.75
N ILE A 4 -28.71 49.14 -34.62
CA ILE A 4 -28.80 47.94 -35.50
C ILE A 4 -27.68 47.82 -36.53
N ALA A 5 -27.06 46.67 -36.82
CA ALA A 5 -26.83 45.38 -36.15
C ALA A 5 -26.03 44.51 -37.14
N LEU A 6 -25.42 43.43 -36.64
CA LEU A 6 -25.36 42.08 -37.24
C LEU A 6 -24.79 41.86 -38.66
N LEU A 7 -23.65 41.17 -38.75
CA LEU A 7 -23.46 39.82 -39.34
C LEU A 7 -21.94 39.57 -39.48
N LEU A 8 -21.33 38.71 -38.66
CA LEU A 8 -21.18 37.27 -38.90
C LEU A 8 -20.16 36.92 -40.00
N LEU A 9 -19.08 36.28 -39.52
CA LEU A 9 -18.64 34.94 -39.92
C LEU A 9 -17.38 34.83 -40.79
N VAL A 10 -16.50 33.96 -40.27
CA VAL A 10 -15.49 33.13 -40.93
C VAL A 10 -14.16 33.78 -41.42
N LEU A 11 -13.06 33.53 -40.71
CA LEU A 11 -12.09 32.44 -40.99
C LEU A 11 -10.79 32.69 -40.20
N SER A 12 -10.69 32.05 -39.05
CA SER A 12 -9.46 31.82 -38.30
C SER A 12 -8.59 30.81 -39.04
N VAL A 13 -7.43 31.22 -39.54
CA VAL A 13 -6.38 30.30 -40.00
C VAL A 13 -5.47 29.97 -38.81
N SER A 14 -5.60 28.73 -38.36
CA SER A 14 -4.79 28.08 -37.34
C SER A 14 -3.38 27.79 -37.84
N PHE A 15 -2.35 28.33 -37.18
CA PHE A 15 -0.97 27.85 -37.29
C PHE A 15 -0.73 26.71 -36.30
N SER A 16 -0.70 25.49 -36.81
CA SER A 16 -0.25 24.29 -36.11
C SER A 16 1.25 24.07 -36.37
N TYR A 17 2.08 24.30 -35.35
CA TYR A 17 3.49 23.90 -35.37
C TYR A 17 3.62 22.44 -34.93
N GLY A 18 3.93 21.54 -35.87
CA GLY A 18 4.27 20.14 -35.62
C GLY A 18 5.77 19.93 -35.45
N GLN A 19 6.22 19.60 -34.23
CA GLN A 19 7.59 19.14 -33.99
C GLN A 19 7.73 17.64 -34.25
N LYS A 20 8.63 17.30 -35.18
CA LYS A 20 8.98 15.93 -35.60
C LYS A 20 9.66 15.15 -34.47
N LYS A 21 9.18 13.92 -34.25
CA LYS A 21 9.83 12.86 -33.44
C LYS A 21 11.21 12.48 -34.03
N LYS A 22 12.22 12.36 -33.17
CA LYS A 22 13.40 11.50 -33.40
C LYS A 22 13.41 10.35 -32.38
N ARG A 23 13.76 9.16 -32.86
CA ARG A 23 13.83 7.89 -32.12
C ARG A 23 15.05 7.81 -31.19
N SER A 24 14.93 6.87 -30.26
CA SER A 24 15.75 6.47 -29.12
C SER A 24 17.26 6.26 -29.33
N SER A 25 18.03 6.56 -28.28
CA SER A 25 19.23 5.81 -27.90
C SER A 25 19.39 5.74 -26.37
N SER A 26 19.88 4.58 -25.93
CA SER A 26 20.00 3.98 -24.60
C SER A 26 20.63 4.77 -23.45
N SER A 27 20.13 4.42 -22.25
CA SER A 27 20.84 4.20 -20.97
C SER A 27 21.66 5.32 -20.34
N LYS A 28 21.01 6.02 -19.40
CA LYS A 28 21.48 6.09 -18.00
C LYS A 28 20.24 6.34 -17.14
N VAL A 29 19.64 5.25 -16.64
CA VAL A 29 18.58 5.32 -15.63
C VAL A 29 19.22 5.88 -14.36
N LYS A 30 19.21 7.20 -14.21
CA LYS A 30 19.17 7.81 -12.88
C LYS A 30 17.85 7.34 -12.28
N ALA A 31 17.91 6.48 -11.29
CA ALA A 31 16.77 6.12 -10.46
C ALA A 31 16.19 7.42 -9.89
N LYS A 32 15.12 7.92 -10.52
CA LYS A 32 14.31 9.00 -9.99
C LYS A 32 13.56 8.38 -8.83
N ALA A 33 13.92 8.75 -7.60
CA ALA A 33 13.13 8.43 -6.42
C ALA A 33 11.65 8.75 -6.73
N PRO A 34 10.68 7.89 -6.35
CA PRO A 34 9.29 8.14 -6.66
C PRO A 34 8.79 9.32 -5.81
N SER A 35 8.96 10.54 -6.34
CA SER A 35 8.41 11.77 -5.77
C SER A 35 6.91 11.91 -6.08
N GLY A 36 6.20 10.78 -6.11
CA GLY A 36 4.77 10.69 -6.37
C GLY A 36 4.06 10.28 -5.10
N VAL A 37 2.98 10.98 -4.75
CA VAL A 37 2.06 10.56 -3.70
C VAL A 37 1.44 9.23 -4.14
N LEU A 38 1.53 8.20 -3.29
CA LEU A 38 1.02 6.85 -3.56
C LEU A 38 -0.46 6.72 -3.21
N ALA A 39 -0.90 7.44 -2.18
CA ALA A 39 -2.30 7.56 -1.79
C ALA A 39 -2.53 8.92 -1.12
N LYS A 40 -3.72 9.50 -1.29
CA LYS A 40 -4.11 10.77 -0.66
C LYS A 40 -5.59 10.70 -0.29
N GLU A 41 -5.91 11.14 0.92
CA GLU A 41 -7.28 11.25 1.42
C GLU A 41 -7.35 12.47 2.34
N GLY A 42 -8.04 13.52 1.91
CA GLY A 42 -8.03 14.82 2.60
C GLY A 42 -6.61 15.35 2.86
N ASP A 43 -6.32 15.61 4.14
CA ASP A 43 -5.04 16.12 4.63
C ASP A 43 -3.96 15.04 4.81
N ALA A 44 -4.32 13.77 4.61
CA ALA A 44 -3.38 12.65 4.69
C ALA A 44 -2.84 12.25 3.32
N SER A 45 -1.57 11.88 3.28
CA SER A 45 -0.92 11.34 2.09
C SER A 45 0.11 10.29 2.46
N VAL A 46 0.29 9.30 1.60
CA VAL A 46 1.33 8.27 1.73
C VAL A 46 2.31 8.44 0.60
N LEU A 47 3.60 8.55 0.93
CA LEU A 47 4.67 8.79 -0.04
C LEU A 47 5.98 8.19 0.44
N PHE A 48 6.98 8.17 -0.46
CA PHE A 48 8.35 7.86 -0.08
C PHE A 48 9.09 9.11 0.36
N ASN A 49 9.74 9.06 1.52
CA ASN A 49 10.60 10.16 1.98
C ASN A 49 11.96 10.16 1.24
N LYS A 50 12.82 11.12 1.56
CA LYS A 50 14.19 11.22 0.96
C LYS A 50 15.08 10.01 1.25
N LYS A 51 14.80 9.25 2.31
CA LYS A 51 15.50 8.01 2.68
C LYS A 51 14.87 6.76 2.03
N ASN A 52 13.87 6.95 1.18
CA ASN A 52 13.08 5.88 0.56
C ASN A 52 12.31 5.01 1.58
N ASP A 53 12.01 5.57 2.76
CA ASP A 53 11.04 4.98 3.70
C ASP A 53 9.62 5.34 3.26
N LEU A 54 8.68 4.43 3.48
CA LEU A 54 7.26 4.72 3.30
C LEU A 54 6.77 5.52 4.50
N VAL A 55 6.16 6.68 4.25
CA VAL A 55 5.68 7.56 5.31
C VAL A 55 4.23 7.94 5.10
N LEU A 56 3.50 8.07 6.20
CA LEU A 56 2.23 8.76 6.29
C LEU A 56 2.50 10.21 6.68
N VAL A 57 2.05 11.15 5.85
CA VAL A 57 2.09 12.58 6.13
C VAL A 57 0.67 13.06 6.37
N VAL A 58 0.41 13.62 7.54
CA VAL A 58 -0.87 14.25 7.89
C VAL A 58 -0.59 15.70 8.22
N ALA A 59 -1.18 16.61 7.43
CA ALA A 59 -0.87 18.03 7.45
C ALA A 59 0.64 18.31 7.28
N LYS A 60 1.38 18.52 8.38
CA LYS A 60 2.83 18.81 8.38
C LYS A 60 3.67 17.75 9.08
N ASP A 61 3.03 16.78 9.74
CA ASP A 61 3.71 15.74 10.48
C ASP A 61 3.88 14.48 9.64
N SER A 62 5.04 13.83 9.78
CA SER A 62 5.39 12.60 9.08
C SER A 62 5.58 11.46 10.08
N MET A 63 4.97 10.31 9.79
CA MET A 63 5.11 9.06 10.53
C MET A 63 5.68 7.98 9.61
N VAL A 64 6.70 7.26 10.06
CA VAL A 64 7.33 6.20 9.26
C VAL A 64 6.50 4.93 9.36
N LEU A 65 5.91 4.50 8.23
CA LEU A 65 5.11 3.28 8.14
C LEU A 65 6.00 2.05 8.03
N THR A 66 7.01 2.13 7.17
CA THR A 66 8.04 1.09 7.03
C THR A 66 9.33 1.69 6.52
N LYS A 67 10.46 1.14 6.98
CA LYS A 67 11.79 1.57 6.55
C LYS A 67 12.09 1.03 5.16
N SER A 68 12.99 1.72 4.44
CA SER A 68 13.49 1.24 3.16
C SER A 68 14.02 -0.18 3.28
N LYS A 69 13.62 -1.07 2.35
CA LYS A 69 14.13 -2.44 2.23
C LYS A 69 14.38 -2.77 0.77
N SER A 70 15.25 -3.76 0.52
CA SER A 70 15.59 -4.18 -0.85
C SER A 70 14.34 -4.62 -1.61
N ASN A 71 14.24 -4.21 -2.88
CA ASN A 71 13.13 -4.55 -3.79
C ASN A 71 11.73 -4.19 -3.25
N PHE A 72 11.64 -3.19 -2.36
CA PHE A 72 10.37 -2.76 -1.83
C PHE A 72 9.58 -1.94 -2.83
N ALA A 73 8.48 -2.51 -3.31
CA ALA A 73 7.52 -1.86 -4.19
C ALA A 73 6.10 -2.12 -3.66
N PRO A 74 5.59 -1.26 -2.76
CA PRO A 74 4.23 -1.39 -2.26
C PRO A 74 3.25 -1.12 -3.40
N THR A 75 2.17 -1.89 -3.42
CA THR A 75 1.06 -1.78 -4.38
C THR A 75 -0.24 -1.60 -3.62
N ASN A 76 -1.28 -1.13 -4.29
CA ASN A 76 -2.61 -0.90 -3.69
C ASN A 76 -2.54 -0.10 -2.37
N VAL A 77 -1.66 0.91 -2.33
CA VAL A 77 -1.53 1.78 -1.16
C VAL A 77 -2.83 2.56 -0.98
N LYS A 78 -3.41 2.51 0.22
CA LYS A 78 -4.63 3.22 0.59
C LYS A 78 -4.44 3.90 1.93
N VAL A 79 -5.07 5.06 2.11
CA VAL A 79 -5.17 5.75 3.39
C VAL A 79 -6.63 6.16 3.59
N ALA A 80 -7.17 5.91 4.78
CA ALA A 80 -8.53 6.27 5.14
C ALA A 80 -8.57 6.89 6.54
N PRO A 81 -9.30 8.00 6.75
CA PRO A 81 -9.54 8.53 8.09
C PRO A 81 -10.47 7.60 8.86
N VAL A 82 -10.18 7.42 10.14
CA VAL A 82 -10.96 6.62 11.07
C VAL A 82 -11.39 7.51 12.21
N LYS A 83 -12.66 7.90 12.22
CA LYS A 83 -13.24 8.75 13.26
C LYS A 83 -13.72 7.88 14.40
N VAL A 84 -13.14 8.08 15.58
CA VAL A 84 -13.55 7.41 16.82
C VAL A 84 -13.88 8.50 17.83
N LYS A 85 -15.17 8.73 18.03
CA LYS A 85 -15.69 9.82 18.88
C LYS A 85 -15.07 11.17 18.47
N THR A 86 -14.25 11.78 19.33
CA THR A 86 -13.58 13.07 19.07
C THR A 86 -12.21 12.92 18.39
N ASN A 87 -11.66 11.71 18.33
CA ASN A 87 -10.35 11.44 17.76
C ASN A 87 -10.45 11.06 16.27
N THR A 88 -9.48 11.54 15.47
CA THR A 88 -9.32 11.11 14.07
C THR A 88 -7.99 10.38 13.92
N PHE A 89 -8.06 9.10 13.62
CA PHE A 89 -6.91 8.26 13.27
C PHE A 89 -6.83 8.05 11.77
N TYR A 90 -5.75 7.43 11.30
CA TYR A 90 -5.58 7.08 9.90
C TYR A 90 -5.19 5.62 9.74
N CYS A 91 -5.99 4.88 8.98
CA CYS A 91 -5.69 3.51 8.58
C CYS A 91 -4.97 3.54 7.24
N VAL A 92 -3.76 2.99 7.20
CA VAL A 92 -2.97 2.83 5.98
C VAL A 92 -2.82 1.36 5.67
N THR A 93 -3.11 1.00 4.42
CA THR A 93 -3.01 -0.38 3.93
C THR A 93 -2.15 -0.41 2.67
N TRP A 94 -1.31 -1.41 2.53
CA TRP A 94 -0.61 -1.68 1.28
C TRP A 94 -0.33 -3.17 1.10
N ASN A 95 -0.06 -3.55 -0.15
CA ASN A 95 0.32 -4.89 -0.53
C ASN A 95 1.78 -4.94 -0.94
N GLU A 96 2.43 -6.06 -0.67
CA GLU A 96 3.78 -6.36 -1.14
C GLU A 96 3.84 -7.76 -1.70
N THR A 97 4.79 -8.00 -2.62
CA THR A 97 5.13 -9.35 -3.07
C THR A 97 6.58 -9.61 -2.72
N VAL A 98 6.83 -10.61 -1.88
CA VAL A 98 8.17 -11.05 -1.52
C VAL A 98 8.44 -12.37 -2.23
N LYS A 99 9.54 -12.43 -2.98
CA LYS A 99 9.97 -13.64 -3.69
C LYS A 99 11.29 -14.14 -3.12
N THR A 100 11.35 -15.42 -2.84
CA THR A 100 12.55 -16.10 -2.37
C THR A 100 12.79 -17.32 -3.25
N ASP A 101 13.83 -17.27 -4.07
CA ASP A 101 14.18 -18.35 -4.99
C ASP A 101 15.52 -18.98 -4.59
N THR A 102 15.49 -20.30 -4.47
CA THR A 102 16.65 -21.17 -4.25
C THR A 102 16.63 -22.31 -5.28
N LYS A 103 17.73 -23.07 -5.39
CA LYS A 103 17.81 -24.18 -6.36
C LYS A 103 16.73 -25.26 -6.14
N ALA A 104 16.30 -25.48 -4.90
CA ALA A 104 15.34 -26.54 -4.56
C ALA A 104 13.95 -26.00 -4.18
N LYS A 105 13.79 -24.68 -4.06
CA LYS A 105 12.57 -24.09 -3.49
C LYS A 105 12.37 -22.67 -4.01
N LYS A 106 11.15 -22.39 -4.46
CA LYS A 106 10.67 -21.05 -4.79
C LYS A 106 9.50 -20.70 -3.88
N GLU A 107 9.54 -19.51 -3.31
CA GLU A 107 8.45 -18.98 -2.48
C GLU A 107 8.02 -17.63 -3.03
N THR A 108 6.71 -17.46 -3.22
CA THR A 108 6.10 -16.16 -3.47
C THR A 108 5.12 -15.87 -2.35
N ALA A 109 5.37 -14.81 -1.60
CA ALA A 109 4.52 -14.36 -0.52
C ALA A 109 3.81 -13.05 -0.92
N ALA A 110 2.49 -13.09 -0.99
CA ALA A 110 1.65 -11.90 -1.01
C ALA A 110 1.46 -11.41 0.43
N VAL A 111 1.93 -10.20 0.72
CA VAL A 111 1.85 -9.59 2.05
C VAL A 111 0.83 -8.45 2.00
N THR A 112 -0.03 -8.38 2.99
CA THR A 112 -0.94 -7.26 3.22
C THR A 112 -0.60 -6.65 4.57
N GLU A 113 -0.19 -5.38 4.57
CA GLU A 113 0.09 -4.61 5.77
C GLU A 113 -1.08 -3.67 6.05
N ASN A 114 -1.51 -3.62 7.30
CA ASN A 114 -2.51 -2.67 7.79
C ASN A 114 -1.95 -1.99 9.02
N GLN A 115 -1.92 -0.66 9.02
CA GLN A 115 -1.46 0.12 10.16
C GLN A 115 -2.45 1.21 10.50
N LEU A 116 -2.77 1.35 11.78
CA LEU A 116 -3.63 2.41 12.30
C LEU A 116 -2.78 3.37 13.14
N TRP A 117 -2.79 4.64 12.78
CA TRP A 117 -1.95 5.67 13.38
C TRP A 117 -2.75 6.76 14.06
N ASN A 118 -2.28 7.21 15.21
CA ASN A 118 -2.72 8.45 15.83
C ASN A 118 -1.77 9.59 15.41
N PRO A 119 -2.22 10.53 14.55
CA PRO A 119 -1.36 11.62 14.09
C PRO A 119 -1.05 12.63 15.20
N ALA A 120 -1.93 12.83 16.18
CA ALA A 120 -1.74 13.82 17.24
C ALA A 120 -0.57 13.45 18.16
N THR A 121 -0.43 12.16 18.48
CA THR A 121 0.65 11.63 19.33
C THR A 121 1.78 10.99 18.53
N LYS A 122 1.65 10.90 17.20
CA LYS A 122 2.57 10.20 16.29
C LYS A 122 2.81 8.75 16.68
N THR A 123 1.78 8.08 17.21
CA THR A 123 1.87 6.70 17.70
C THR A 123 1.21 5.72 16.75
N LEU A 124 1.87 4.58 16.54
CA LEU A 124 1.27 3.41 15.93
C LEU A 124 0.33 2.77 16.95
N LEU A 125 -0.97 2.74 16.66
CA LEU A 125 -1.98 2.12 17.51
C LEU A 125 -2.07 0.61 17.23
N VAL A 126 -2.03 0.23 15.96
CA VAL A 126 -2.15 -1.16 15.50
C VAL A 126 -1.29 -1.36 14.27
N GLY A 127 -0.50 -2.43 14.23
CA GLY A 127 0.13 -2.94 13.03
C GLY A 127 -0.23 -4.41 12.84
N ASN A 128 -0.72 -4.76 11.66
CA ASN A 128 -1.08 -6.14 11.31
C ASN A 128 -0.53 -6.51 9.93
N THR A 129 0.25 -7.58 9.91
CA THR A 129 0.81 -8.19 8.71
C THR A 129 0.11 -9.51 8.45
N GLN A 130 -0.52 -9.65 7.28
CA GLN A 130 -1.08 -10.90 6.79
C GLN A 130 -0.23 -11.39 5.62
N LYS A 131 0.08 -12.70 5.56
CA LYS A 131 0.83 -13.28 4.45
C LYS A 131 0.11 -14.47 3.86
N ALA A 132 0.06 -14.54 2.53
CA ALA A 132 -0.28 -15.74 1.78
C ALA A 132 0.95 -16.18 0.99
N VAL A 133 1.51 -17.33 1.37
CA VAL A 133 2.75 -17.88 0.80
C VAL A 133 2.42 -19.06 -0.08
N GLU A 134 2.88 -18.99 -1.31
CA GLU A 134 2.86 -20.09 -2.28
C GLU A 134 4.28 -20.60 -2.44
N VAL A 135 4.46 -21.89 -2.17
CA VAL A 135 5.74 -22.58 -2.15
C VAL A 135 5.74 -23.66 -3.22
N GLN A 136 6.78 -23.66 -4.05
CA GLN A 136 7.10 -24.72 -4.99
C GLN A 136 8.45 -25.31 -4.57
N GLU A 137 8.48 -26.60 -4.25
CA GLU A 137 9.70 -27.29 -3.81
C GLU A 137 9.98 -28.53 -4.64
N VAL A 138 11.26 -28.82 -4.85
CA VAL A 138 11.73 -30.06 -5.47
C VAL A 138 12.06 -31.03 -4.35
N GLU A 139 11.30 -32.11 -4.26
CA GLU A 139 11.53 -33.19 -3.31
C GLU A 139 12.17 -34.37 -4.04
N TYR A 140 13.35 -34.78 -3.56
CA TYR A 140 14.05 -35.95 -4.12
C TYR A 140 13.50 -37.22 -3.48
N LEU A 141 13.23 -38.22 -4.32
CA LEU A 141 12.62 -39.49 -3.89
C LEU A 141 13.67 -40.52 -3.47
N ASP A 142 14.94 -40.25 -3.75
CA ASP A 142 16.07 -41.11 -3.40
C ASP A 142 17.26 -40.29 -2.88
N LYS A 143 18.18 -40.96 -2.19
CA LYS A 143 19.37 -40.33 -1.58
C LYS A 143 20.38 -39.82 -2.61
N LEU A 144 20.41 -40.41 -3.80
CA LEU A 144 21.31 -40.04 -4.90
C LEU A 144 20.75 -38.88 -5.75
N LYS A 145 19.54 -38.42 -5.46
CA LYS A 145 18.84 -37.33 -6.17
C LYS A 145 18.62 -37.61 -7.66
N THR A 146 18.41 -38.87 -8.04
CA THR A 146 18.20 -39.26 -9.44
C THR A 146 16.73 -39.20 -9.85
N ALA A 147 15.81 -39.25 -8.89
CA ALA A 147 14.38 -39.04 -9.05
C ALA A 147 13.90 -37.89 -8.16
N SER A 148 13.03 -37.05 -8.71
CA SER A 148 12.44 -35.93 -7.97
C SER A 148 11.00 -35.66 -8.40
N GLN A 149 10.23 -35.06 -7.50
CA GLN A 149 8.91 -34.51 -7.78
C GLN A 149 8.85 -33.04 -7.39
N THR A 150 7.91 -32.31 -8.01
CA THR A 150 7.61 -30.93 -7.61
C THR A 150 6.37 -30.92 -6.74
N VAL A 151 6.50 -30.36 -5.54
CA VAL A 151 5.41 -30.24 -4.56
C VAL A 151 5.01 -28.77 -4.46
N TYR A 152 3.69 -28.53 -4.43
CA TYR A 152 3.11 -27.20 -4.25
C TYR A 152 2.44 -27.12 -2.88
N LYS A 153 2.77 -26.09 -2.10
CA LYS A 153 2.18 -25.84 -0.79
C LYS A 153 1.68 -24.40 -0.72
N LYS A 154 0.52 -24.21 -0.08
CA LYS A 154 -0.02 -22.88 0.23
C LYS A 154 -0.18 -22.73 1.73
N ARG A 155 0.28 -21.60 2.27
CA ARG A 155 0.22 -21.30 3.69
C ARG A 155 -0.24 -19.87 3.88
N ASN A 156 -1.20 -19.67 4.79
CA ASN A 156 -1.62 -18.35 5.22
C ASN A 156 -1.11 -18.11 6.64
N GLU A 157 -0.58 -16.92 6.88
CA GLU A 157 -0.05 -16.49 8.17
C GLU A 157 -0.68 -15.17 8.60
N GLY A 158 -0.74 -14.95 9.91
CA GLY A 158 -1.28 -13.73 10.51
C GLY A 158 -2.81 -13.73 10.55
N TYR A 159 -3.36 -12.53 10.74
CA TYR A 159 -4.79 -12.29 10.83
C TYR A 159 -5.24 -11.39 9.69
N GLN A 160 -6.41 -11.67 9.13
CA GLN A 160 -7.12 -10.76 8.27
C GLN A 160 -7.67 -9.60 9.12
N PHE A 161 -7.21 -8.40 8.80
CA PHE A 161 -7.68 -7.15 9.39
C PHE A 161 -8.90 -6.64 8.62
N THR A 162 -9.97 -6.32 9.34
CA THR A 162 -11.16 -5.67 8.77
C THR A 162 -11.53 -4.46 9.61
N LEU A 163 -11.44 -3.26 9.02
CA LEU A 163 -11.89 -2.03 9.65
C LEU A 163 -13.42 -1.92 9.60
N LEU A 164 -14.04 -1.59 10.73
CA LEU A 164 -15.47 -1.38 10.85
C LEU A 164 -15.81 0.11 10.74
N GLY A 165 -17.04 0.44 10.30
CA GLY A 165 -17.44 1.83 10.05
C GLY A 165 -17.45 2.74 11.29
N ASN A 166 -17.50 2.17 12.49
CA ASN A 166 -17.41 2.90 13.77
C ASN A 166 -15.96 3.09 14.25
N GLY A 167 -14.97 2.64 13.48
CA GLY A 167 -13.55 2.71 13.80
C GLY A 167 -13.01 1.56 14.66
N ASP A 168 -13.87 0.63 15.09
CA ASP A 168 -13.42 -0.67 15.60
C ASP A 168 -12.80 -1.50 14.46
N PHE A 169 -12.15 -2.60 14.80
CA PHE A 169 -11.70 -3.56 13.79
C PHE A 169 -11.82 -5.00 14.27
N THR A 170 -11.73 -5.94 13.34
CA THR A 170 -11.60 -7.36 13.65
C THR A 170 -10.27 -7.91 13.13
N LEU A 171 -9.69 -8.82 13.89
CA LEU A 171 -8.61 -9.69 13.47
C LEU A 171 -9.16 -11.11 13.41
N SER A 172 -9.13 -11.70 12.22
CA SER A 172 -9.71 -13.02 11.99
C SER A 172 -8.74 -13.94 11.28
N ASN A 173 -8.78 -15.21 11.64
CA ASN A 173 -8.14 -16.29 10.89
C ASN A 173 -9.13 -17.46 10.81
N LYS A 174 -8.64 -18.65 10.41
CA LYS A 174 -9.51 -19.83 10.27
C LYS A 174 -10.14 -20.32 11.58
N THR A 175 -9.52 -20.03 12.72
CA THR A 175 -9.89 -20.62 14.01
C THR A 175 -10.47 -19.61 15.00
N SER A 176 -10.19 -18.32 14.82
CA SER A 176 -10.63 -17.27 15.73
C SER A 176 -10.97 -15.97 15.01
N SER A 177 -11.84 -15.20 15.64
CA SER A 177 -12.16 -13.83 15.25
C SER A 177 -12.32 -12.98 16.50
N THR A 178 -11.46 -11.99 16.66
CA THR A 178 -11.47 -11.08 17.81
C THR A 178 -11.79 -9.67 17.33
N LYS A 179 -12.78 -9.05 17.97
CA LYS A 179 -13.12 -7.64 17.76
C LYS A 179 -12.31 -6.79 18.73
N TYR A 180 -11.81 -5.65 18.25
CA TYR A 180 -11.10 -4.65 19.04
C TYR A 180 -11.83 -3.32 18.98
N ALA A 181 -11.90 -2.65 20.12
CA ALA A 181 -12.48 -1.31 20.25
C ALA A 181 -11.48 -0.36 20.91
N TYR A 182 -11.56 0.92 20.57
CA TYR A 182 -10.67 1.92 21.15
C TYR A 182 -11.12 2.30 22.57
N ASN A 183 -10.19 2.19 23.52
CA ASN A 183 -10.37 2.63 24.89
C ASN A 183 -9.67 3.98 25.10
N GLU A 184 -10.45 5.02 25.40
CA GLU A 184 -9.93 6.39 25.58
C GLU A 184 -9.08 6.54 26.83
N LYS A 185 -9.36 5.78 27.89
CA LYS A 185 -8.62 5.85 29.15
C LYS A 185 -7.19 5.33 28.99
N SER A 186 -7.03 4.23 28.25
CA SER A 186 -5.72 3.63 27.98
C SER A 186 -5.10 4.14 26.68
N SER A 187 -5.85 4.89 25.86
CA SER A 187 -5.46 5.38 24.53
C SER A 187 -4.98 4.26 23.59
N ARG A 188 -5.63 3.09 23.67
CA ARG A 188 -5.25 1.86 22.94
C ARG A 188 -6.48 1.11 22.46
N TYR A 189 -6.29 0.26 21.46
CA TYR A 189 -7.30 -0.72 21.07
C TYR A 189 -7.21 -1.95 21.96
N GLU A 190 -8.35 -2.39 22.49
CA GLU A 190 -8.45 -3.51 23.41
C GLU A 190 -9.46 -4.53 22.85
N PRO A 191 -9.23 -5.84 23.07
CA PRO A 191 -10.17 -6.86 22.65
C PRO A 191 -11.49 -6.69 23.40
N VAL A 192 -12.59 -6.65 22.66
CA VAL A 192 -13.94 -6.64 23.23
C VAL A 192 -14.22 -8.04 23.76
N LYS A 193 -14.27 -8.18 25.08
CA LYS A 193 -14.71 -9.42 25.72
C LYS A 193 -16.18 -9.64 25.38
N LYS A 194 -16.50 -10.87 24.93
CA LYS A 194 -17.88 -11.33 24.84
C LYS A 194 -18.44 -11.59 26.23
#